data_AF-A0ABD2Q642-F1
#
_entry.id   AF-A0ABD2Q642-F1
#
_cell.length_a   1.000
_cell.length_b   1.000
_cell.length_c   1.000
_cell.angle_alpha   90.00
_cell.angle_beta   90.00
_cell.angle_gamma   90.00
#
_symmetry.space_group_name_H-M   'P 1'
#
loop_
_entity.id
_entity.type
_entity.pdbx_description
1 polymer ?
#
loop_
_entity_poly.entity_id
_entity_poly.type
_entity_poly.pdbx_seq_one_letter_code
_entity_poly.pdbx_strand_id
1 'polypeptide(L)'
;MEFLKTVKKKLNETKGNILRYYKQVAVDVEKIDLIDQFTANFNKYLDYFNEYFDEKFEYYLSSDQEWCVERIQKDFGNDVVAHRSVLTALLVFLTAITTSRVSALEEINKSLVLRCIYRSIILGGDTDTIASMAASLAGAYCGFSEDEFPSHLVMICESPDSIENLLLKL
;
A
#
# COMPACT_ATOMS: atom_id res chain seq x y z
N MET A 1 -13.84 -4.08 10.01
CA MET A 1 -14.48 -2.75 10.29
C MET A 1 -13.67 -1.85 11.23
N GLU A 2 -13.14 -2.31 12.37
CA GLU A 2 -12.34 -1.47 13.29
C GLU A 2 -11.02 -0.94 12.69
N PHE A 3 -10.36 -1.77 11.88
CA PHE A 3 -9.10 -1.45 11.21
C PHE A 3 -9.24 -0.26 10.23
N LEU A 4 -10.29 -0.26 9.40
CA LEU A 4 -10.58 0.83 8.46
C LEU A 4 -10.81 2.17 9.16
N LYS A 5 -11.59 2.16 10.26
CA LYS A 5 -11.79 3.33 11.12
C LYS A 5 -10.46 3.81 11.70
N THR A 6 -9.60 2.88 12.11
CA THR A 6 -8.26 3.18 12.63
C THR A 6 -7.35 3.80 11.57
N VAL A 7 -7.35 3.29 10.34
CA VAL A 7 -6.57 3.85 9.22
C VAL A 7 -7.06 5.27 8.88
N LYS A 8 -8.39 5.47 8.75
CA LYS A 8 -8.99 6.78 8.52
C LYS A 8 -8.63 7.78 9.62
N LYS A 9 -8.63 7.35 10.87
CA LYS A 9 -8.22 8.17 12.02
C LYS A 9 -6.73 8.56 11.92
N LYS A 10 -5.84 7.59 11.70
CA LYS A 10 -4.40 7.83 11.57
C LYS A 10 -4.04 8.75 10.40
N LEU A 11 -4.70 8.62 9.24
CA LEU A 11 -4.50 9.51 8.11
C LEU A 11 -4.82 10.97 8.45
N ASN A 12 -5.92 11.20 9.16
CA ASN A 12 -6.30 12.53 9.63
C ASN A 12 -5.34 13.09 10.69
N GLU A 13 -4.84 12.24 11.60
CA GLU A 13 -3.81 12.63 12.58
C GLU A 13 -2.50 13.03 11.89
N THR A 14 -2.04 12.24 10.91
CA THR A 14 -0.84 12.53 10.11
C THR A 14 -0.97 13.86 9.37
N LYS A 15 -2.13 14.14 8.75
CA LYS A 15 -2.43 15.44 8.14
C LYS A 15 -2.20 16.59 9.13
N GLY A 16 -2.78 16.47 10.32
CA GLY A 16 -2.67 17.48 11.38
C GLY A 16 -1.22 17.72 11.81
N ASN A 17 -0.45 16.64 11.95
CA ASN A 17 0.96 16.69 12.34
C ASN A 17 1.82 17.39 11.28
N ILE A 18 1.63 17.05 10.00
CA ILE A 18 2.37 17.65 8.89
C ILE A 18 2.04 19.15 8.78
N LEU A 19 0.76 19.53 8.84
CA LEU A 19 0.35 20.93 8.81
C LEU A 19 0.92 21.73 9.98
N ARG A 20 0.99 21.13 11.17
CA ARG A 20 1.60 21.77 12.35
C ARG A 20 3.10 21.99 12.13
N TYR A 21 3.81 21.00 11.61
CA TYR A 21 5.23 21.14 11.28
C TYR A 21 5.47 22.26 10.27
N TYR A 22 4.73 22.28 9.16
CA TYR A 22 4.89 23.33 8.16
C TYR A 22 4.56 24.73 8.71
N LYS A 23 3.52 24.88 9.54
CA LYS A 23 3.21 26.16 10.20
C LYS A 23 4.31 26.63 11.16
N GLN A 24 5.06 25.72 11.77
CA GLN A 24 6.20 26.08 12.63
C GLN A 24 7.41 26.52 11.80
N VAL A 25 7.58 25.97 10.59
CA VAL A 25 8.72 26.25 9.69
C VAL A 25 8.43 27.40 8.71
N ALA A 26 7.15 27.71 8.46
CA ALA A 26 6.70 28.82 7.63
C ALA A 26 6.60 30.11 8.45
N VAL A 27 7.76 30.70 8.74
CA VAL A 27 7.86 32.09 9.24
C VAL A 27 7.92 33.09 8.08
N ASP A 28 8.23 32.62 6.87
CA ASP A 28 8.35 33.42 5.64
C ASP A 28 7.11 33.28 4.73
N VAL A 29 6.64 34.41 4.21
CA VAL A 29 5.42 34.54 3.37
C VAL A 29 5.45 33.64 2.13
N GLU A 30 6.64 33.33 1.57
CA GLU A 30 6.80 32.44 0.42
C GLU A 30 6.45 30.96 0.70
N LYS A 31 6.42 30.53 1.97
CA LYS A 31 6.06 29.14 2.32
C LYS A 31 4.56 28.94 2.55
N ILE A 32 3.78 30.02 2.61
CA ILE A 32 2.32 29.95 2.82
C ILE A 32 1.65 29.30 1.60
N ASP A 33 2.04 29.69 0.38
CA ASP A 33 1.53 29.07 -0.86
C ASP A 33 1.85 27.57 -0.93
N LEU A 34 2.99 27.16 -0.38
CA LEU A 34 3.39 25.74 -0.30
C LEU A 34 2.49 24.95 0.66
N ILE A 35 2.08 25.57 1.76
CA ILE A 35 1.14 24.98 2.73
C ILE A 35 -0.24 24.84 2.11
N ASP A 36 -0.70 25.84 1.38
CA ASP A 36 -2.01 25.80 0.73
C ASP A 36 -2.04 24.76 -0.39
N GLN A 37 -0.98 24.67 -1.22
CA GLN A 37 -0.84 23.60 -2.21
C GLN A 37 -0.76 22.21 -1.58
N PHE A 38 0.02 22.03 -0.51
CA PHE A 38 0.08 20.76 0.21
C PHE A 38 -1.29 20.39 0.78
N THR A 39 -1.98 21.35 1.41
CA THR A 39 -3.31 21.13 1.98
C THR A 39 -4.32 20.76 0.91
N ALA A 40 -4.32 21.45 -0.23
CA ALA A 40 -5.18 21.16 -1.36
C ALA A 40 -4.90 19.76 -1.95
N ASN A 41 -3.63 19.41 -2.16
CA ASN A 41 -3.25 18.09 -2.64
C ASN A 41 -3.61 16.99 -1.64
N PHE A 42 -3.32 17.20 -0.35
CA PHE A 42 -3.64 16.22 0.69
C PHE A 42 -5.15 16.04 0.85
N ASN A 43 -5.94 17.12 0.78
CA ASN A 43 -7.40 17.04 0.75
C ASN A 43 -7.87 16.25 -0.48
N LYS A 44 -7.30 16.52 -1.66
CA LYS A 44 -7.62 15.76 -2.86
C LYS A 44 -7.31 14.27 -2.69
N TYR A 45 -6.18 13.91 -2.08
CA TYR A 45 -5.86 12.52 -1.75
C TYR A 45 -6.81 11.93 -0.70
N LEU A 46 -7.25 12.71 0.29
CA LEU A 46 -8.23 12.29 1.29
C LEU A 46 -9.61 12.11 0.69
N ASP A 47 -10.01 12.97 -0.24
CA ASP A 47 -11.27 12.89 -0.95
C ASP A 47 -11.26 11.69 -1.87
N TYR A 48 -10.17 11.44 -2.61
CA TYR A 48 -9.98 10.17 -3.33
C TYR A 48 -9.98 8.98 -2.37
N PHE A 49 -9.27 9.07 -1.25
CA PHE A 49 -9.27 8.00 -0.27
C PHE A 49 -10.69 7.76 0.24
N ASN A 50 -11.49 8.79 0.52
CA ASN A 50 -12.86 8.63 1.02
C ASN A 50 -13.86 8.18 -0.05
N GLU A 51 -13.71 8.64 -1.29
CA GLU A 51 -14.51 8.21 -2.45
C GLU A 51 -14.24 6.75 -2.80
N TYR A 52 -12.98 6.31 -2.71
CA TYR A 52 -12.60 4.93 -3.06
C TYR A 52 -12.60 3.98 -1.85
N PHE A 53 -12.32 4.44 -0.62
CA PHE A 53 -12.55 3.70 0.63
C PHE A 53 -14.02 3.84 1.07
N ASP A 54 -14.88 3.32 0.21
CA ASP A 54 -16.32 3.22 0.35
C ASP A 54 -16.74 1.76 0.58
N GLU A 55 -18.00 1.44 0.27
CA GLU A 55 -18.56 0.10 0.30
C GLU A 55 -17.77 -0.90 -0.57
N LYS A 56 -17.02 -0.47 -1.59
CA LYS A 56 -16.21 -1.35 -2.44
C LYS A 56 -15.03 -1.93 -1.68
N PHE A 57 -14.26 -1.11 -0.97
CA PHE A 57 -13.16 -1.62 -0.12
C PHE A 57 -13.71 -2.55 0.96
N GLU A 58 -14.85 -2.20 1.57
CA GLU A 58 -15.50 -3.09 2.54
C GLU A 58 -15.95 -4.41 1.91
N TYR A 59 -16.47 -4.37 0.68
CA TYR A 59 -16.84 -5.58 -0.07
C TYR A 59 -15.63 -6.49 -0.27
N TYR A 60 -14.51 -5.98 -0.80
CA TYR A 60 -13.32 -6.81 -1.04
C TYR A 60 -12.63 -7.28 0.25
N LEU A 61 -12.77 -6.55 1.36
CA LEU A 61 -12.19 -6.93 2.66
C LEU A 61 -13.08 -7.85 3.51
N SER A 62 -14.38 -7.89 3.23
CA SER A 62 -15.34 -8.77 3.92
C SER A 62 -15.70 -10.02 3.11
N SER A 63 -15.34 -10.04 1.83
CA SER A 63 -15.58 -11.15 0.93
C SER A 63 -14.49 -12.22 1.08
N ASP A 64 -14.91 -13.44 1.43
CA ASP A 64 -14.09 -14.65 1.29
C ASP A 64 -14.06 -15.18 -0.16
N GLN A 65 -14.69 -14.47 -1.11
CA GLN A 65 -14.68 -14.87 -2.51
C GLN A 65 -13.34 -14.62 -3.18
N GLU A 66 -13.07 -15.45 -4.19
CA GLU A 66 -11.92 -15.32 -5.06
C GLU A 66 -11.89 -13.95 -5.76
N TRP A 67 -10.69 -13.42 -5.93
CA TRP A 67 -10.44 -12.14 -6.54
C TRP A 67 -10.90 -12.09 -8.01
N CYS A 68 -11.90 -11.27 -8.33
CA CYS A 68 -12.23 -10.94 -9.71
C CYS A 68 -11.31 -9.80 -10.19
N VAL A 69 -10.26 -10.18 -10.92
CA VAL A 69 -9.24 -9.26 -11.45
C VAL A 69 -9.86 -8.13 -12.26
N GLU A 70 -10.80 -8.45 -13.17
CA GLU A 70 -11.44 -7.47 -14.05
C GLU A 70 -12.22 -6.42 -13.26
N ARG A 71 -12.85 -6.82 -12.16
CA ARG A 71 -13.60 -5.90 -11.30
C ARG A 71 -12.67 -4.99 -10.52
N ILE A 72 -11.57 -5.53 -9.97
CA ILE A 72 -10.56 -4.73 -9.25
C ILE A 72 -9.91 -3.72 -10.19
N GLN A 73 -9.53 -4.14 -11.40
CA GLN A 73 -8.99 -3.26 -12.43
C GLN A 73 -9.97 -2.13 -12.79
N LYS A 74 -11.27 -2.45 -12.91
CA LYS A 74 -12.29 -1.44 -13.19
C LYS A 74 -12.48 -0.45 -12.03
N ASP A 75 -12.51 -0.96 -10.80
CA ASP A 75 -12.83 -0.17 -9.60
C ASP A 75 -11.65 0.67 -9.09
N PHE A 76 -10.44 0.10 -9.09
CA PHE A 76 -9.24 0.73 -8.52
C PHE A 76 -8.17 1.05 -9.56
N GLY A 77 -8.14 0.32 -10.67
CA GLY A 77 -7.11 0.43 -11.70
C GLY A 77 -5.91 -0.44 -11.44
N ASN A 78 -4.98 -0.41 -12.39
CA ASN A 78 -3.70 -1.12 -12.30
C ASN A 78 -2.66 -0.44 -13.22
N ASP A 79 -2.84 0.84 -13.53
CA ASP A 79 -1.96 1.60 -14.42
C ASP A 79 -0.94 2.43 -13.63
N VAL A 80 0.00 3.02 -14.37
CA VAL A 80 1.12 3.80 -13.85
C VAL A 80 0.72 5.08 -13.12
N VAL A 81 -0.55 5.50 -13.18
CA VAL A 81 -0.97 6.74 -12.54
C VAL A 81 -1.11 6.49 -11.04
N ALA A 82 -0.43 7.31 -10.22
CA ALA A 82 -0.32 7.09 -8.78
C ALA A 82 -1.65 6.85 -8.06
N HIS A 83 -2.73 7.53 -8.45
CA HIS A 83 -4.04 7.32 -7.80
C HIS A 83 -4.66 5.95 -8.10
N ARG A 84 -4.21 5.25 -9.15
CA ARG A 84 -4.64 3.89 -9.51
C ARG A 84 -3.70 2.84 -8.92
N SER A 85 -2.38 3.01 -9.04
CA SER A 85 -1.41 2.04 -8.53
C SER A 85 -1.30 2.04 -7.00
N VAL A 86 -1.30 3.21 -6.33
CA VAL A 86 -1.17 3.31 -4.87
C VAL A 86 -2.38 2.73 -4.14
N LEU A 87 -3.60 3.05 -4.61
CA LEU A 87 -4.83 2.53 -4.01
C LEU A 87 -4.93 1.01 -4.19
N THR A 88 -4.53 0.51 -5.36
CA THR A 88 -4.51 -0.92 -5.66
C THR A 88 -3.48 -1.66 -4.81
N ALA A 89 -2.27 -1.11 -4.62
CA ALA A 89 -1.27 -1.69 -3.72
C ALA A 89 -1.77 -1.77 -2.27
N LEU A 90 -2.47 -0.72 -1.81
CA LEU A 90 -3.09 -0.74 -0.49
C LEU A 90 -4.19 -1.80 -0.38
N LEU A 91 -5.05 -1.94 -1.40
CA LEU A 91 -6.06 -3.00 -1.46
C LEU A 91 -5.41 -4.39 -1.41
N VAL A 92 -4.37 -4.62 -2.21
CA VAL A 92 -3.59 -5.88 -2.22
C VAL A 92 -3.09 -6.21 -0.82
N PHE A 93 -2.44 -5.26 -0.15
CA PHE A 93 -1.94 -5.45 1.21
C PHE A 93 -3.07 -5.76 2.20
N LEU A 94 -4.12 -4.93 2.22
CA LEU A 94 -5.20 -5.06 3.20
C LEU A 94 -6.01 -6.35 3.04
N THR A 95 -6.24 -6.77 1.81
CA THR A 95 -6.87 -8.06 1.54
C THR A 95 -5.94 -9.22 1.85
N ALA A 96 -4.61 -9.06 1.74
CA ALA A 96 -3.65 -10.15 2.02
C ALA A 96 -3.51 -10.41 3.51
N ILE A 97 -3.77 -9.40 4.37
CA ILE A 97 -3.83 -9.58 5.83
C ILE A 97 -5.19 -10.05 6.33
N THR A 98 -6.28 -9.78 5.60
CA THR A 98 -7.65 -10.14 6.02
C THR A 98 -8.13 -11.47 5.43
N THR A 99 -7.76 -11.76 4.19
CA THR A 99 -8.17 -12.96 3.47
C THR A 99 -6.94 -13.79 3.13
N SER A 100 -6.77 -14.89 3.86
CA SER A 100 -5.52 -15.68 3.91
C SER A 100 -5.32 -16.67 2.77
N ARG A 101 -6.28 -16.81 1.84
CA ARG A 101 -6.20 -17.79 0.76
C ARG A 101 -6.25 -17.13 -0.60
N VAL A 102 -5.18 -17.31 -1.36
CA VAL A 102 -5.22 -17.30 -2.82
C VAL A 102 -5.31 -18.76 -3.29
N SER A 103 -5.95 -19.00 -4.43
CA SER A 103 -6.00 -20.31 -5.12
C SER A 103 -4.63 -20.81 -5.62
N ALA A 104 -3.55 -20.18 -5.16
CA ALA A 104 -2.18 -20.45 -5.51
C ALA A 104 -1.54 -21.54 -4.62
N LEU A 105 -0.24 -21.77 -4.84
CA LEU A 105 0.59 -22.72 -4.10
C LEU A 105 0.58 -22.46 -2.58
N GLU A 106 0.75 -23.52 -1.79
CA GLU A 106 0.71 -23.44 -0.33
C GLU A 106 1.79 -22.52 0.23
N GLU A 107 2.96 -22.48 -0.42
CA GLU A 107 4.09 -21.62 -0.10
C GLU A 107 3.74 -20.14 -0.23
N ILE A 108 2.97 -19.76 -1.26
CA ILE A 108 2.50 -18.37 -1.43
C ILE A 108 1.57 -18.00 -0.28
N ASN A 109 0.73 -18.94 0.18
CA ASN A 109 -0.19 -18.67 1.28
C ASN A 109 0.51 -18.55 2.65
N LYS A 110 1.77 -19.00 2.79
CA LYS A 110 2.57 -18.91 4.03
C LYS A 110 3.26 -17.56 4.22
N SER A 111 3.59 -16.86 3.13
CA SER A 111 4.22 -15.54 3.15
C SER A 111 3.20 -14.44 2.81
N LEU A 112 2.97 -13.50 3.72
CA LEU A 112 2.19 -12.30 3.43
C LEU A 112 2.80 -11.48 2.28
N VAL A 113 4.12 -11.39 2.24
CA VAL A 113 4.86 -10.68 1.18
C VAL A 113 4.61 -11.35 -0.18
N LEU A 114 4.74 -12.68 -0.28
CA LEU A 114 4.49 -13.41 -1.52
C LEU A 114 3.02 -13.38 -1.92
N ARG A 115 2.07 -13.40 -0.98
CA ARG A 115 0.64 -13.15 -1.29
C ARG A 115 0.46 -11.80 -1.97
N CYS A 116 1.10 -10.74 -1.46
CA CYS A 116 1.02 -9.40 -2.03
C CYS A 116 1.65 -9.34 -3.44
N ILE A 117 2.84 -9.93 -3.61
CA ILE A 117 3.52 -9.99 -4.91
C ILE A 117 2.67 -10.76 -5.92
N TYR A 118 2.20 -11.96 -5.55
CA TYR A 118 1.37 -12.79 -6.42
C TYR A 118 0.09 -12.05 -6.85
N ARG A 119 -0.63 -11.46 -5.89
CA ARG A 119 -1.85 -10.68 -6.18
C ARG A 119 -1.58 -9.51 -7.10
N SER A 120 -0.46 -8.83 -6.94
CA SER A 120 -0.06 -7.71 -7.82
C SER A 120 0.25 -8.19 -9.24
N ILE A 121 0.90 -9.34 -9.39
CA ILE A 121 1.22 -9.93 -10.69
C ILE A 121 -0.04 -10.35 -11.44
N ILE A 122 -0.97 -11.07 -10.79
CA ILE A 122 -2.22 -11.51 -11.44
C ILE A 122 -3.13 -10.35 -11.83
N LEU A 123 -3.01 -9.19 -11.16
CA LEU A 123 -3.74 -7.98 -11.53
C LEU A 123 -3.25 -7.38 -12.86
N GLY A 124 -2.04 -7.70 -13.33
CA GLY A 124 -1.46 -7.12 -14.54
C GLY A 124 -1.27 -5.60 -14.48
N GLY A 125 -0.89 -4.98 -15.60
CA GLY A 125 -0.64 -3.55 -15.68
C GLY A 125 0.74 -3.16 -15.13
N ASP A 126 0.80 -2.15 -14.27
CA ASP A 126 1.99 -1.63 -13.58
C ASP A 126 2.38 -2.51 -12.38
N THR A 127 2.64 -3.80 -12.67
CA THR A 127 2.75 -4.84 -11.66
C THR A 127 3.95 -4.67 -10.74
N ASP A 128 5.07 -4.16 -11.26
CA ASP A 128 6.31 -3.95 -10.51
C ASP A 128 6.13 -2.84 -9.46
N THR A 129 5.54 -1.71 -9.85
CA THR A 129 5.25 -0.61 -8.91
C THR A 129 4.23 -1.03 -7.85
N ILE A 130 3.14 -1.69 -8.25
CA ILE A 130 2.10 -2.16 -7.32
C ILE A 130 2.68 -3.22 -6.36
N ALA A 131 3.41 -4.20 -6.88
CA ALA A 131 4.04 -5.24 -6.07
C ALA A 131 5.05 -4.64 -5.10
N SER A 132 5.90 -3.72 -5.55
CA SER A 132 6.89 -3.07 -4.70
C SER A 132 6.23 -2.31 -3.55
N MET A 133 5.14 -1.57 -3.80
CA MET A 133 4.42 -0.86 -2.74
C MET A 133 3.71 -1.80 -1.76
N ALA A 134 2.99 -2.80 -2.28
CA ALA A 134 2.24 -3.75 -1.45
C ALA A 134 3.18 -4.63 -0.61
N ALA A 135 4.26 -5.12 -1.20
CA ALA A 135 5.30 -5.89 -0.50
C ALA A 135 6.04 -5.04 0.54
N SER A 136 6.28 -3.75 0.30
CA SER A 136 6.87 -2.86 1.30
C SER A 136 5.97 -2.71 2.52
N LEU A 137 4.65 -2.56 2.31
CA LEU A 137 3.68 -2.53 3.41
C LEU A 137 3.62 -3.85 4.16
N ALA A 138 3.62 -4.97 3.44
CA ALA A 138 3.64 -6.32 4.02
C ALA A 138 4.90 -6.54 4.87
N GLY A 139 6.08 -6.27 4.32
CA GLY A 139 7.37 -6.42 5.00
C GLY A 139 7.49 -5.55 6.25
N ALA A 140 7.01 -4.31 6.20
CA ALA A 140 6.95 -3.45 7.38
C ALA A 140 5.99 -3.97 8.46
N TYR A 141 4.95 -4.73 8.05
CA TYR A 141 3.95 -5.30 8.96
C TYR A 141 4.40 -6.62 9.60
N CYS A 142 4.97 -7.55 8.83
CA CYS A 142 5.38 -8.88 9.30
C CYS A 142 6.83 -8.94 9.81
N GLY A 143 7.67 -7.95 9.45
CA GLY A 143 9.09 -7.99 9.70
C GLY A 143 9.84 -8.95 8.77
N PHE A 144 11.15 -9.08 9.00
CA PHE A 144 12.04 -9.92 8.18
C PHE A 144 12.18 -11.33 8.81
N SER A 145 11.78 -12.36 8.06
CA SER A 145 11.92 -13.78 8.43
C SER A 145 12.05 -14.63 7.16
N GLU A 146 12.56 -15.86 7.29
CA GLU A 146 12.68 -16.79 6.15
C GLU A 146 11.31 -17.21 5.58
N ASP A 147 10.27 -17.25 6.42
CA ASP A 147 8.91 -17.57 5.98
C ASP A 147 8.31 -16.43 5.13
N GLU A 148 8.64 -15.18 5.43
CA GLU A 148 8.14 -14.00 4.70
C GLU A 148 9.01 -13.66 3.49
N PHE A 149 10.34 -13.82 3.63
CA PHE A 149 11.35 -13.56 2.62
C PHE A 149 12.23 -14.80 2.39
N PRO A 150 11.75 -15.80 1.63
CA PRO A 150 12.54 -17.00 1.39
C PRO A 150 13.87 -16.67 0.72
N SER A 151 14.97 -17.17 1.29
CA SER A 151 16.34 -16.84 0.87
C SER A 151 16.56 -17.10 -0.63
N HIS A 152 16.00 -18.18 -1.17
CA HIS A 152 16.10 -18.50 -2.60
C HIS A 152 15.43 -17.47 -3.52
N LEU A 153 14.43 -16.73 -3.04
CA LEU A 153 13.78 -15.65 -3.78
C LEU A 153 14.50 -14.31 -3.59
N VAL A 154 15.09 -14.08 -2.41
CA VAL A 154 15.91 -12.88 -2.19
C VAL A 154 17.18 -12.93 -3.05
N MET A 155 17.80 -14.10 -3.18
CA MET A 155 19.05 -14.28 -3.93
C MET A 155 18.91 -14.11 -5.44
N ILE A 156 17.69 -14.14 -6.00
CA ILE A 156 17.48 -13.86 -7.43
C ILE A 156 17.24 -12.37 -7.70
N CYS A 157 17.00 -11.56 -6.67
CA CYS A 157 16.90 -10.11 -6.81
C CYS A 157 18.29 -9.53 -7.12
N GLU A 158 18.32 -8.40 -7.83
CA GLU A 158 19.58 -7.70 -8.08
C GLU A 158 20.10 -7.06 -6.79
N SER A 159 21.38 -7.32 -6.47
CA SER A 159 22.11 -6.68 -5.38
C SER A 159 21.46 -6.78 -3.97
N PRO A 160 21.09 -8.00 -3.51
CA PRO A 160 20.43 -8.19 -2.20
C PRO A 160 21.28 -7.65 -1.04
N ASP A 161 22.60 -7.88 -1.08
CA ASP A 161 23.55 -7.39 -0.06
C ASP A 161 23.54 -5.86 0.06
N SER A 162 23.35 -5.15 -1.07
CA SER A 162 23.34 -3.68 -1.07
C SER A 162 22.08 -3.14 -0.40
N ILE A 163 20.93 -3.81 -0.61
CA ILE A 163 19.65 -3.46 0.01
C ILE A 163 19.72 -3.72 1.53
N GLU A 164 20.26 -4.86 1.94
CA GLU A 164 20.44 -5.19 3.37
C GLU A 164 21.33 -4.16 4.09
N ASN A 165 22.43 -3.78 3.46
CA ASN A 165 23.29 -2.71 3.98
C ASN A 165 22.61 -1.35 4.06
N LEU A 166 21.61 -1.08 3.22
CA LEU A 166 20.82 0.15 3.28
C LEU A 166 19.84 0.12 4.45
N LEU A 167 19.22 -1.03 4.73
CA LEU A 167 18.31 -1.22 5.86
C LEU A 167 18.99 -0.93 7.21
N LEU A 168 20.26 -1.35 7.36
CA LEU A 168 21.04 -1.10 8.58
C LEU A 168 21.39 0.39 8.81
N LYS A 169 21.15 1.26 7.83
CA LYS A 169 21.47 2.70 7.87
C LYS A 169 20.26 3.61 8.04
N LEU A 170 19.04 3.07 7.97
CA LEU A 170 17.77 3.78 8.16
C LEU A 170 17.36 3.80 9.63
#